data_AF-X1LRT7-F1
#
_entry.id   AF-X1LRT7-F1
#
_cell.length_a   1.000
_cell.length_b   1.000
_cell.length_c   1.000
_cell.angle_alpha   90.00
_cell.angle_beta   90.00
_cell.angle_gamma   90.00
#
_symmetry.space_group_name_H-M   'P 1'
#
loop_
_entity.id
_entity.type
_entity.pdbx_description
1 polymer ?
#
loop_
_entity_poly.entity_id
_entity_poly.type
_entity_poly.pdbx_seq_one_letter_code
_entity_poly.pdbx_strand_id
1 'polypeptide(L)'
;MAAAIASVFLLSACGTSSLLPGGAGNKPVEASRSTPAGTAVAPSATAAPTPRRIKIGLALGGGAARGFAHIGVIKALEAQGITVDVVAGTSAGSLVGALYAAGNDGFALQKLALAMDEAAISDWSVPLFSKVSGVLKGEGVQNYVNKAVHNVPIEKFKIPFGAVATDLRTGQPIL
;
A
#
# COMPACT_ATOMS: atom_id res chain seq x y z
N MET A 1 43.77 7.63 -17.21
CA MET A 1 43.36 8.87 -16.55
C MET A 1 41.94 8.65 -16.05
N ALA A 2 41.79 8.44 -14.75
CA ALA A 2 40.56 8.01 -14.09
C ALA A 2 39.70 9.21 -13.70
N ALA A 3 38.37 9.03 -13.72
CA ALA A 3 37.45 9.77 -12.87
C ALA A 3 36.14 8.96 -12.73
N ALA A 4 36.09 8.12 -11.70
CA ALA A 4 34.86 7.51 -11.22
C ALA A 4 34.16 8.53 -10.31
N ILE A 5 32.94 8.96 -10.66
CA ILE A 5 32.11 9.78 -9.79
C ILE A 5 31.20 8.83 -9.02
N ALA A 6 31.60 8.50 -7.79
CA ALA A 6 30.79 7.78 -6.84
C ALA A 6 29.82 8.76 -6.16
N SER A 7 28.53 8.68 -6.50
CA SER A 7 27.48 9.39 -5.79
C SER A 7 27.10 8.61 -4.54
N VAL A 8 27.58 9.08 -3.40
CA VAL A 8 27.22 8.59 -2.06
C VAL A 8 25.79 9.05 -1.75
N PHE A 9 24.85 8.11 -1.69
CA PHE A 9 23.52 8.35 -1.13
C PHE A 9 23.59 8.14 0.40
N LEU A 10 23.51 9.22 1.16
CA LEU A 10 23.32 9.16 2.62
C LEU A 10 21.85 8.81 2.93
N LEU A 11 21.64 7.61 3.48
CA LEU A 11 20.41 7.22 4.15
C LEU A 11 20.42 7.79 5.58
N SER A 12 19.57 8.77 5.87
CA SER A 12 19.34 9.21 7.25
C SER A 12 18.16 8.45 7.84
N ALA A 13 18.45 7.43 8.65
CA ALA A 13 17.49 6.77 9.52
C ALA A 13 17.37 7.57 10.83
N CYS A 14 16.18 8.05 11.19
CA CYS A 14 15.93 8.59 12.51
C CYS A 14 15.21 7.52 13.34
N GLY A 15 15.92 7.04 14.36
CA GLY A 15 15.47 6.02 15.31
C GLY A 15 14.51 6.55 16.38
N THR A 16 14.02 5.59 17.14
CA THR A 16 12.94 5.64 18.13
C THR A 16 13.27 6.44 19.41
N SER A 17 12.23 6.83 20.15
CA SER A 17 12.34 7.00 21.61
C SER A 17 11.05 6.54 22.30
N SER A 18 11.19 5.43 23.02
CA SER A 18 10.28 4.99 24.07
C SER A 18 10.35 5.96 25.25
N LEU A 19 9.20 6.42 25.73
CA LEU A 19 9.07 7.17 26.98
C LEU A 19 8.11 6.42 27.90
N LEU A 20 8.69 5.67 28.84
CA LEU A 20 8.08 5.36 30.13
C LEU A 20 8.55 6.41 31.13
N PRO A 21 7.71 6.79 32.09
CA PRO A 21 8.22 7.04 33.44
C PRO A 21 7.45 6.23 34.48
N GLY A 22 8.21 5.54 35.34
CA GLY A 22 7.73 5.01 36.61
C GLY A 22 8.09 5.93 37.79
N GLY A 23 7.36 5.75 38.89
CA GLY A 23 7.90 5.90 40.25
C GLY A 23 7.44 7.10 41.08
N ALA A 24 6.47 6.86 41.99
CA ALA A 24 6.31 7.45 43.34
C ALA A 24 5.00 6.87 43.93
N GLY A 25 4.82 6.44 45.18
CA GLY A 25 5.58 6.41 46.42
C GLY A 25 4.62 5.84 47.50
N ASN A 26 5.15 5.10 48.48
CA ASN A 26 4.40 4.39 49.54
C ASN A 26 3.62 5.29 50.50
N LYS A 27 2.50 4.79 51.06
CA LYS A 27 2.14 4.90 52.50
C LYS A 27 1.33 3.68 53.00
N PRO A 28 1.38 3.34 54.31
CA PRO A 28 0.89 2.05 54.84
C PRO A 28 -0.34 2.17 55.78
N VAL A 29 -0.86 0.98 56.16
CA VAL A 29 -1.63 0.60 57.37
C VAL A 29 -3.18 0.50 57.29
N GLU A 30 -3.64 -0.75 57.17
CA GLU A 30 -4.56 -1.53 58.05
C GLU A 30 -5.92 -0.97 58.52
N ALA A 31 -7.01 -1.72 58.21
CA ALA A 31 -7.98 -2.20 59.22
C ALA A 31 -9.01 -3.18 58.62
N SER A 32 -9.17 -4.31 59.32
CA SER A 32 -10.18 -5.35 59.19
C SER A 32 -11.61 -4.85 59.42
N ARG A 33 -12.61 -5.43 58.71
CA ARG A 33 -13.93 -5.86 59.26
C ARG A 33 -14.82 -6.58 58.22
N SER A 34 -15.10 -7.85 58.53
CA SER A 34 -16.35 -8.62 58.41
C SER A 34 -17.28 -8.49 57.18
N THR A 35 -17.42 -9.62 56.48
CA THR A 35 -18.48 -10.02 55.53
C THR A 35 -19.89 -9.98 56.14
N PRO A 36 -20.93 -9.76 55.31
CA PRO A 36 -21.89 -10.85 55.11
C PRO A 36 -22.22 -11.10 53.64
N ALA A 37 -22.65 -12.33 53.40
CA ALA A 37 -22.85 -12.98 52.10
C ALA A 37 -23.78 -12.19 51.16
N GLY A 38 -23.26 -11.88 49.97
CA GLY A 38 -24.03 -11.54 48.79
C GLY A 38 -23.70 -12.55 47.69
N THR A 39 -24.71 -13.06 47.02
CA THR A 39 -24.69 -14.11 46.00
C THR A 39 -23.50 -13.94 45.04
N ALA A 40 -22.52 -14.84 45.14
CA ALA A 40 -21.38 -14.86 44.24
C ALA A 40 -21.85 -15.20 42.82
N VAL A 41 -21.98 -14.17 41.98
CA VAL A 41 -22.02 -14.35 40.53
C VAL A 41 -20.70 -15.00 40.15
N ALA A 42 -20.75 -16.23 39.66
CA ALA A 42 -19.58 -16.95 39.20
C ALA A 42 -18.78 -16.05 38.23
N PRO A 43 -17.44 -15.95 38.35
CA PRO A 43 -16.65 -15.18 37.41
C PRO A 43 -16.84 -15.80 36.03
N SER A 44 -17.53 -15.05 35.16
CA SER A 44 -17.65 -15.39 33.74
C SER A 44 -16.24 -15.55 33.20
N ALA A 45 -15.89 -16.80 32.85
CA ALA A 45 -14.58 -17.14 32.33
C ALA A 45 -14.27 -16.23 31.15
N THR A 46 -13.26 -15.38 31.31
CA THR A 46 -12.79 -14.50 30.24
C THR A 46 -12.29 -15.40 29.12
N ALA A 47 -13.06 -15.50 28.03
CA ALA A 47 -12.66 -16.24 26.85
C ALA A 47 -11.29 -15.76 26.38
N ALA A 48 -10.37 -16.69 26.17
CA ALA A 48 -9.03 -16.38 25.69
C ALA A 48 -9.11 -15.55 24.39
N PRO A 49 -8.29 -14.50 24.24
CA PRO A 49 -8.33 -13.67 23.04
C PRO A 49 -8.00 -14.52 21.80
N THR A 50 -8.93 -14.57 20.85
CA THR A 50 -8.73 -15.20 19.54
C THR A 50 -7.56 -14.52 18.83
N PRO A 51 -6.66 -15.28 18.19
CA PRO A 51 -5.52 -14.70 17.49
C PRO A 51 -6.02 -13.72 16.41
N ARG A 52 -5.57 -12.46 16.51
CA ARG A 52 -5.93 -11.42 15.53
C ARG A 52 -5.31 -11.77 14.19
N ARG A 53 -6.14 -11.82 13.14
CA ARG A 53 -5.69 -11.97 11.75
C ARG A 53 -4.72 -10.83 11.40
N ILE A 54 -3.51 -11.19 10.94
CA ILE A 54 -2.52 -10.23 10.44
C ILE A 54 -3.05 -9.63 9.14
N LYS A 55 -3.04 -8.30 9.03
CA LYS A 55 -3.38 -7.59 7.80
C LYS A 55 -2.14 -7.33 6.98
N ILE A 56 -2.20 -7.58 5.67
CA ILE A 56 -1.07 -7.42 4.75
C ILE A 56 -1.36 -6.28 3.78
N GLY A 57 -0.49 -5.27 3.77
CA GLY A 57 -0.54 -4.17 2.80
C GLY A 57 0.51 -4.35 1.70
N LEU A 58 0.11 -4.08 0.45
CA LEU A 58 0.99 -4.10 -0.71
C LEU A 58 1.25 -2.67 -1.21
N ALA A 59 2.48 -2.21 -1.13
CA ALA A 59 2.91 -0.90 -1.63
C ALA A 59 3.70 -1.05 -2.95
N LEU A 60 3.21 -0.44 -4.02
CA LEU A 60 3.75 -0.54 -5.37
C LEU A 60 4.36 0.79 -5.83
N GLY A 61 5.69 0.85 -5.91
CA GLY A 61 6.41 2.04 -6.35
C GLY A 61 6.22 2.39 -7.83
N GLY A 62 6.57 3.62 -8.20
CA GLY A 62 6.66 4.04 -9.60
C GLY A 62 7.87 3.44 -10.32
N GLY A 63 7.91 3.55 -11.65
CA GLY A 63 9.03 3.01 -12.44
C GLY A 63 8.84 2.98 -13.95
N ALA A 64 7.92 3.79 -14.50
CA ALA A 64 7.54 3.77 -15.91
C ALA A 64 7.33 2.33 -16.42
N ALA A 65 7.95 1.95 -17.55
CA ALA A 65 7.86 0.60 -18.12
C ALA A 65 8.33 -0.52 -17.17
N ARG A 66 9.26 -0.24 -16.24
CA ARG A 66 9.69 -1.26 -15.25
C ARG A 66 8.63 -1.55 -14.20
N GLY A 67 7.61 -0.69 -14.07
CA GLY A 67 6.50 -0.88 -13.13
C GLY A 67 5.70 -2.16 -13.37
N PHE A 68 5.72 -2.72 -14.59
CA PHE A 68 5.07 -4.02 -14.86
C PHE A 68 5.74 -5.19 -14.12
N ALA A 69 6.95 -5.04 -13.59
CA ALA A 69 7.58 -6.03 -12.73
C ALA A 69 6.73 -6.36 -11.48
N HIS A 70 5.89 -5.43 -11.03
CA HIS A 70 4.95 -5.64 -9.93
C HIS A 70 3.98 -6.79 -10.19
N ILE A 71 3.67 -7.10 -11.46
CA ILE A 71 2.84 -8.26 -11.83
C ILE A 71 3.52 -9.57 -11.40
N GLY A 72 4.85 -9.66 -11.58
CA GLY A 72 5.63 -10.82 -11.14
C GLY A 72 5.61 -10.99 -9.62
N VAL A 73 5.67 -9.87 -8.87
CA VAL A 73 5.55 -9.87 -7.40
C VAL A 73 4.17 -10.38 -6.99
N ILE A 74 3.09 -9.86 -7.57
CA ILE A 74 1.72 -10.29 -7.28
C ILE A 74 1.56 -11.78 -7.53
N LYS A 75 2.03 -12.29 -8.67
CA LYS A 75 1.99 -13.73 -8.99
C LYS A 75 2.73 -14.57 -7.94
N ALA A 76 3.90 -14.10 -7.49
CA ALA A 76 4.67 -14.81 -6.48
C ALA A 76 3.93 -14.84 -5.12
N LEU A 77 3.29 -13.74 -4.72
CA LEU A 77 2.48 -13.67 -3.51
C LEU A 77 1.28 -14.62 -3.58
N GLU A 78 0.53 -14.60 -4.69
CA GLU A 78 -0.62 -15.49 -4.93
C GLU A 78 -0.20 -16.96 -4.91
N ALA A 79 0.93 -17.30 -5.54
CA ALA A 79 1.45 -18.67 -5.55
C ALA A 79 1.83 -19.20 -4.16
N GLN A 80 2.14 -18.31 -3.22
CA GLN A 80 2.40 -18.65 -1.81
C GLN A 80 1.14 -18.56 -0.94
N GLY A 81 -0.04 -18.30 -1.52
CA GLY A 81 -1.29 -18.14 -0.77
C GLY A 81 -1.34 -16.86 0.08
N ILE A 82 -0.49 -15.87 -0.20
CA ILE A 82 -0.46 -14.61 0.54
C ILE A 82 -1.58 -13.70 0.00
N THR A 83 -2.58 -13.44 0.84
CA THR A 83 -3.69 -12.54 0.50
C THR A 83 -3.39 -11.12 0.96
N VAL A 84 -3.48 -10.16 0.04
CA VAL A 84 -3.33 -8.74 0.32
C VAL A 84 -4.67 -8.14 0.78
N ASP A 85 -4.65 -7.36 1.86
CA ASP A 85 -5.82 -6.71 2.44
C ASP A 85 -5.98 -5.24 2.03
N VAL A 86 -4.90 -4.60 1.56
CA VAL A 86 -4.91 -3.21 1.08
C VAL A 86 -3.77 -2.99 0.08
N VAL A 87 -4.00 -2.17 -0.94
CA VAL A 87 -3.02 -1.85 -1.98
C VAL A 87 -2.82 -0.34 -2.04
N ALA A 88 -1.59 0.12 -2.16
CA ALA A 88 -1.28 1.51 -2.49
C ALA A 88 -0.26 1.54 -3.63
N GLY A 89 -0.40 2.49 -4.56
CA GLY A 89 0.48 2.59 -5.71
C GLY A 89 0.88 4.01 -6.07
N THR A 90 2.00 4.15 -6.79
CA THR A 90 2.43 5.42 -7.42
C THR A 90 2.73 5.20 -8.90
N SER A 91 2.21 6.08 -9.78
CA SER A 91 2.47 6.03 -11.23
C SER A 91 2.15 4.64 -11.83
N ALA A 92 3.12 3.96 -12.45
CA ALA A 92 2.95 2.60 -12.96
C ALA A 92 2.54 1.58 -11.89
N GLY A 93 2.95 1.79 -10.63
CA GLY A 93 2.48 0.99 -9.50
C GLY A 93 0.99 1.21 -9.20
N SER A 94 0.47 2.42 -9.39
CA SER A 94 -0.98 2.70 -9.29
C SER A 94 -1.76 1.99 -10.38
N LEU A 95 -1.21 1.94 -11.60
CA LEU A 95 -1.84 1.23 -12.72
C LEU A 95 -2.00 -0.26 -12.39
N VAL A 96 -0.90 -0.94 -12.06
CA VAL A 96 -0.94 -2.37 -11.72
C VAL A 96 -1.79 -2.62 -10.47
N GLY A 97 -1.63 -1.76 -9.45
CA GLY A 97 -2.38 -1.85 -8.19
C GLY A 97 -3.88 -1.70 -8.36
N ALA A 98 -4.34 -0.76 -9.21
CA ALA A 98 -5.76 -0.56 -9.49
C ALA A 98 -6.38 -1.80 -10.16
N LEU A 99 -5.70 -2.36 -11.16
CA LEU A 99 -6.18 -3.56 -11.86
C LEU A 99 -6.25 -4.77 -10.93
N TYR A 100 -5.23 -4.96 -10.09
CA TYR A 100 -5.18 -6.01 -9.10
C TYR A 100 -6.31 -5.86 -8.06
N ALA A 101 -6.45 -4.66 -7.50
CA ALA A 101 -7.47 -4.36 -6.50
C ALA A 101 -8.91 -4.46 -7.04
N ALA A 102 -9.13 -4.15 -8.32
CA ALA A 102 -10.40 -4.39 -9.01
C ALA A 102 -10.72 -5.89 -9.14
N GLY A 103 -9.73 -6.78 -8.94
CA GLY A 103 -9.92 -8.22 -8.85
C GLY A 103 -9.37 -9.02 -10.02
N ASN A 104 -8.44 -8.45 -10.80
CA ASN A 104 -7.65 -9.20 -11.76
C ASN A 104 -6.55 -9.97 -11.01
N ASP A 105 -6.44 -11.28 -11.25
CA ASP A 105 -5.35 -12.10 -10.73
C ASP A 105 -4.03 -11.85 -11.50
N GLY A 106 -2.92 -12.39 -11.00
CA GLY A 106 -1.61 -12.20 -11.61
C GLY A 106 -1.52 -12.68 -13.07
N PHE A 107 -2.33 -13.65 -13.50
CA PHE A 107 -2.37 -14.13 -14.88
C PHE A 107 -3.14 -13.17 -15.80
N ALA A 108 -4.29 -12.67 -15.34
CA ALA A 108 -5.06 -11.64 -16.03
C ALA A 108 -4.24 -10.36 -16.20
N LEU A 109 -3.54 -9.93 -15.15
CA LEU A 109 -2.63 -8.79 -15.19
C LEU A 109 -1.51 -8.99 -16.23
N GLN A 110 -0.88 -10.18 -16.26
CA GLN A 110 0.13 -10.48 -17.26
C GLN A 110 -0.44 -10.40 -18.68
N LYS A 111 -1.62 -10.97 -18.92
CA LYS A 111 -2.29 -10.92 -20.23
C LYS A 111 -2.59 -9.48 -20.64
N LEU A 112 -3.11 -8.67 -19.71
CA LEU A 112 -3.41 -7.26 -19.93
C LEU A 112 -2.16 -6.44 -20.22
N ALA A 113 -1.03 -6.73 -19.57
CA ALA A 113 0.25 -6.07 -19.81
C ALA A 113 0.85 -6.45 -21.17
N LEU A 114 0.76 -7.72 -21.57
CA LEU A 114 1.23 -8.18 -22.89
C LEU A 114 0.35 -7.67 -24.04
N ALA A 115 -0.93 -7.40 -23.77
CA ALA A 115 -1.87 -6.85 -24.74
C ALA A 115 -1.86 -5.31 -24.78
N MET A 116 -1.07 -4.63 -23.94
CA MET A 116 -0.89 -3.19 -24.06
C MET A 116 -0.11 -2.90 -25.34
N ASP A 117 -0.79 -2.24 -26.28
CA ASP A 117 -0.24 -1.89 -27.59
C ASP A 117 0.95 -0.93 -27.45
N GLU A 118 1.90 -1.05 -28.39
CA GLU A 118 3.09 -0.21 -28.47
C GLU A 118 2.71 1.28 -28.55
N ALA A 119 1.55 1.59 -29.14
CA ALA A 119 0.99 2.94 -29.20
C ALA A 119 0.65 3.53 -27.81
N ALA A 120 0.14 2.72 -26.87
CA ALA A 120 -0.16 3.17 -25.50
C ALA A 120 1.12 3.37 -24.67
N ILE A 121 2.16 2.57 -24.94
CA ILE A 121 3.50 2.75 -24.36
C ILE A 121 4.23 3.93 -25.01
N SER A 122 3.98 4.20 -26.29
CA SER A 122 4.57 5.34 -27.01
C SER A 122 4.11 6.67 -26.42
N ASP A 123 2.83 6.83 -26.06
CA ASP A 123 2.31 8.02 -25.36
C ASP A 123 2.94 8.21 -23.97
N TRP A 124 3.31 7.10 -23.31
CA TRP A 124 4.04 7.12 -22.04
C TRP A 124 5.54 7.46 -22.21
N SER A 125 6.16 7.10 -23.34
CA SER A 125 7.63 7.13 -23.55
C SER A 125 8.14 8.29 -24.44
N VAL A 126 7.30 8.87 -25.30
CA VAL A 126 7.61 10.08 -26.08
C VAL A 126 7.94 11.36 -25.28
N PRO A 127 7.59 11.56 -23.99
CA PRO A 127 7.96 12.77 -23.26
C PRO A 127 9.44 12.82 -22.87
N LEU A 128 10.15 11.67 -22.92
CA LEU A 128 11.56 11.64 -22.50
C LEU A 128 12.53 12.14 -23.60
N PHE A 129 12.08 12.20 -24.86
CA PHE A 129 12.90 12.58 -26.02
C PHE A 129 12.34 13.74 -26.85
N SER A 130 11.10 14.19 -26.60
CA SER A 130 10.49 15.28 -27.35
C SER A 130 10.79 16.63 -26.70
N LYS A 131 11.36 17.57 -27.47
CA LYS A 131 11.68 18.96 -27.07
C LYS A 131 10.46 19.84 -26.73
N VAL A 132 9.27 19.25 -26.61
CA VAL A 132 8.02 19.93 -26.24
C VAL A 132 7.53 19.28 -24.95
N SER A 133 7.94 19.86 -23.82
CA SER A 133 7.52 19.40 -22.50
C SER A 133 6.05 19.77 -22.28
N GLY A 134 5.22 18.80 -21.84
CA GLY A 134 4.08 19.16 -20.98
C GLY A 134 2.67 18.68 -21.33
N VAL A 135 2.42 17.75 -22.25
CA VAL A 135 1.03 17.29 -22.48
C VAL A 135 0.91 15.77 -22.63
N LEU A 136 1.16 15.01 -21.56
CA LEU A 136 0.48 13.71 -21.44
C LEU A 136 -0.99 14.02 -21.16
N LYS A 137 -1.86 13.87 -22.17
CA LYS A 137 -3.32 14.01 -21.96
C LYS A 137 -3.87 12.95 -21.01
N GLY A 138 -3.19 11.81 -20.84
CA GLY A 138 -3.60 10.74 -19.94
C GLY A 138 -4.83 9.96 -20.40
N GLU A 139 -5.52 10.40 -21.46
CA GLU A 139 -6.74 9.78 -21.99
C GLU A 139 -6.53 8.31 -22.36
N GLY A 140 -5.39 7.95 -22.96
CA GLY A 140 -5.07 6.56 -23.30
C GLY A 140 -4.97 5.66 -22.07
N VAL A 141 -4.26 6.13 -21.04
CA VAL A 141 -4.11 5.42 -19.75
C VAL A 141 -5.45 5.32 -19.04
N GLN A 142 -6.22 6.41 -19.01
CA GLN A 142 -7.57 6.43 -18.43
C GLN A 142 -8.48 5.40 -19.09
N ASN A 143 -8.54 5.39 -20.43
CA ASN A 143 -9.37 4.46 -21.18
C ASN A 143 -8.95 3.00 -20.96
N TYR A 144 -7.63 2.76 -20.90
CA TYR A 144 -7.10 1.44 -20.59
C TYR A 144 -7.52 0.96 -19.20
N VAL A 145 -7.34 1.79 -18.16
CA VAL A 145 -7.74 1.47 -16.79
C VAL A 145 -9.24 1.21 -16.74
N ASN A 146 -10.06 2.13 -17.24
CA ASN A 146 -11.52 2.03 -17.22
C ASN A 146 -12.02 0.75 -17.89
N LYS A 147 -11.42 0.38 -19.03
CA LYS A 147 -11.76 -0.88 -19.70
C LYS A 147 -11.35 -2.10 -18.89
N ALA A 148 -10.14 -2.10 -18.34
CA ALA A 148 -9.57 -3.24 -17.60
C ALA A 148 -10.19 -3.44 -16.20
N VAL A 149 -10.79 -2.39 -15.61
CA VAL A 149 -11.58 -2.47 -14.37
C VAL A 149 -13.09 -2.50 -14.63
N HIS A 150 -13.53 -2.62 -15.88
CA HIS A 150 -14.95 -2.65 -16.26
C HIS A 150 -15.76 -1.44 -15.76
N ASN A 151 -15.16 -0.25 -15.73
CA ASN A 151 -15.73 0.99 -15.18
C ASN A 151 -16.22 0.87 -13.73
N VAL A 152 -15.65 -0.07 -12.96
CA VAL A 152 -15.92 -0.16 -11.52
C VAL A 152 -15.23 1.04 -10.84
N PRO A 153 -15.96 1.83 -10.04
CA PRO A 153 -15.35 2.94 -9.30
C PRO A 153 -14.48 2.39 -8.14
N ILE A 154 -13.46 3.15 -7.75
CA ILE A 154 -12.40 2.72 -6.82
C ILE A 154 -12.95 2.24 -5.46
N GLU A 155 -14.05 2.83 -4.99
CA GLU A 155 -14.70 2.50 -3.72
C GLU A 155 -15.36 1.11 -3.73
N LYS A 156 -15.57 0.54 -4.93
CA LYS A 156 -16.17 -0.78 -5.15
C LYS A 156 -15.14 -1.85 -5.52
N PHE A 157 -13.85 -1.54 -5.47
CA PHE A 157 -12.79 -2.53 -5.69
C PHE A 157 -12.84 -3.64 -4.64
N LYS A 158 -12.41 -4.85 -5.04
CA LYS A 158 -12.42 -6.02 -4.15
C LYS A 158 -11.43 -5.86 -3.00
N ILE A 159 -10.33 -5.13 -3.24
CA ILE A 159 -9.33 -4.78 -2.26
C ILE A 159 -9.31 -3.25 -2.13
N PRO A 160 -9.32 -2.68 -0.91
CA PRO A 160 -9.11 -1.25 -0.72
C PRO A 160 -7.83 -0.77 -1.43
N PHE A 161 -7.96 0.29 -2.22
CA PHE A 161 -6.88 0.81 -3.06
C PHE A 161 -6.69 2.31 -2.88
N GLY A 162 -5.44 2.77 -2.82
CA GLY A 162 -5.07 4.18 -2.86
C GLY A 162 -4.05 4.47 -3.96
N ALA A 163 -4.34 5.47 -4.79
CA ALA A 163 -3.41 5.94 -5.80
C ALA A 163 -2.76 7.25 -5.34
N VAL A 164 -1.45 7.21 -5.08
CA VAL A 164 -0.70 8.41 -4.68
C VAL A 164 -0.54 9.32 -5.89
N ALA A 165 -0.95 10.58 -5.72
CA ALA A 165 -0.79 11.65 -6.68
C ALA A 165 -0.26 12.92 -6.02
N THR A 166 0.07 13.93 -6.82
CA THR A 166 0.50 15.25 -6.37
C THR A 166 -0.36 16.29 -7.05
N ASP A 167 -0.96 17.19 -6.27
CA ASP A 167 -1.63 18.36 -6.82
C ASP A 167 -0.56 19.31 -7.39
N LEU A 168 -0.57 19.50 -8.71
CA LEU A 168 0.42 20.34 -9.40
C LEU A 168 0.30 21.83 -9.05
N ARG A 169 -0.85 22.28 -8.52
CA ARG A 169 -1.04 23.68 -8.12
C ARG A 169 -0.43 23.98 -6.76
N THR A 170 -0.50 23.02 -5.84
CA THR A 170 -0.14 23.22 -4.43
C THR A 170 1.09 22.44 -4.00
N GLY A 171 1.51 21.43 -4.77
CA GLY A 171 2.57 20.48 -4.42
C GLY A 171 2.17 19.49 -3.32
N GLN A 172 0.92 19.50 -2.87
CA GLN A 172 0.45 18.62 -1.80
C GLN A 172 0.23 17.18 -2.29
N PRO A 173 0.50 16.18 -1.45
CA PRO A 173 0.16 14.79 -1.77
C PRO A 173 -1.37 14.59 -1.75
N ILE A 174 -1.85 13.75 -2.66
CA ILE A 174 -3.24 13.29 -2.76
C ILE A 174 -3.24 11.77 -2.66
N LEU A 175 -4.18 11.21 -1.89
CA LEU A 175 -4.41 9.77 -1.75
C LEU A 175 -5.91 9.48 -1.77
#